data_AF-A0A4U0TLF5-F1
#
_entry.id   AF-A0A4U0TLF5-F1
#
_cell.length_a   1.000
_cell.length_b   1.000
_cell.length_c   1.000
_cell.angle_alpha   90.00
_cell.angle_beta   90.00
_cell.angle_gamma   90.00
#
_symmetry.space_group_name_H-M   'P 1'
#
loop_
_entity.id
_entity.type
_entity.pdbx_description
1 polymer ?
#
loop_
_entity_poly.entity_id
_entity_poly.type
_entity_poly.pdbx_seq_one_letter_code
_entity_poly.pdbx_strand_id
1 'polypeptide(L)'
;MADGARYTKLAKTAQNFVLATSPKSPGTNQTDPERFLACLAPGFRISWGHKHFVSTKPPMQGALDGEGFCQHQAGMATNLQTWRIEPTSTCVDVDKQTAVVRADFFMTAPQQEAVLNDILFWIEMDAGGEKVKSAIEFIDPVATAELMERMQAGKASPRLYPGAFTTSPASHQQSQPQNPQQPQHSSPTIPQTHYDLFPSTFPAGPPPQSPFTPDLRNLKKEYLQLQAKAHPDHAPDGQHRQAEALSARINEAYKTISDPLKRAQYLLSLRGIDVEDESAKLGANELLMEVMEAREAVEEVEDEAGLEVLRGENEERIAGSVGVLEEAFAGEEWEKAAEEAVRLRYWRNVGESIEGWEAGKGGGLLHH
;
A
#
# COMPACT_ATOMS: atom_id res chain seq x y z
N MET A 1 32.08 -25.95 8.19
CA MET A 1 32.40 -25.70 6.77
C MET A 1 31.31 -26.20 5.81
N ALA A 2 30.64 -27.33 6.08
CA ALA A 2 29.54 -27.83 5.24
C ALA A 2 28.33 -26.88 5.16
N ASP A 3 27.91 -26.29 6.28
CA ASP A 3 26.74 -25.40 6.32
C ASP A 3 26.92 -24.11 5.51
N GLY A 4 28.14 -23.57 5.44
CA GLY A 4 28.44 -22.36 4.65
C GLY A 4 28.37 -22.60 3.14
N ALA A 5 28.82 -23.77 2.67
CA ALA A 5 28.69 -24.15 1.26
C ALA A 5 27.22 -24.38 0.90
N ARG A 6 26.45 -25.01 1.80
CA ARG A 6 25.03 -25.25 1.63
C ARG A 6 24.23 -23.94 1.60
N TYR A 7 24.47 -23.05 2.57
CA TYR A 7 23.90 -21.71 2.60
C TYR A 7 24.15 -20.96 1.29
N THR A 8 25.40 -20.94 0.82
CA THR A 8 25.78 -20.22 -0.41
C THR A 8 25.06 -20.77 -1.64
N LYS A 9 24.89 -22.10 -1.73
CA LYS A 9 24.14 -22.73 -2.83
C LYS A 9 22.68 -22.28 -2.80
N LEU A 10 22.01 -22.41 -1.67
CA LEU A 10 20.61 -22.04 -1.49
C LEU A 10 20.36 -20.55 -1.75
N ALA A 11 21.22 -19.68 -1.22
CA ALA A 11 21.13 -18.23 -1.45
C ALA A 11 21.24 -17.89 -2.94
N LYS A 12 22.20 -18.50 -3.67
CA LYS A 12 22.36 -18.29 -5.11
C LYS A 12 21.16 -18.80 -5.91
N THR A 13 20.64 -19.99 -5.58
CA THR A 13 19.45 -20.54 -6.23
C THR A 13 18.25 -19.61 -6.05
N ALA A 14 18.02 -19.10 -4.84
CA ALA A 14 16.94 -18.17 -4.54
C ALA A 14 17.11 -16.82 -5.27
N GLN A 15 18.30 -16.22 -5.24
CA GLN A 15 18.58 -14.97 -5.96
C GLN A 15 18.44 -15.13 -7.47
N ASN A 16 18.91 -16.25 -8.04
CA ASN A 16 18.76 -16.55 -9.46
C ASN A 16 17.29 -16.71 -9.87
N PHE A 17 16.47 -17.32 -9.03
CA PHE A 17 15.02 -17.40 -9.25
C PHE A 17 14.37 -16.02 -9.32
N VAL A 18 14.69 -15.14 -8.36
CA VAL A 18 14.17 -13.75 -8.35
C VAL A 18 14.67 -12.97 -9.57
N LEU A 19 15.96 -13.07 -9.91
CA LEU A 19 16.49 -12.42 -11.11
C LEU A 19 15.87 -12.96 -12.41
N ALA A 20 15.46 -14.23 -12.44
CA ALA A 20 14.83 -14.82 -13.61
C ALA A 20 13.49 -14.16 -13.97
N THR A 21 12.83 -13.46 -13.03
CA THR A 21 11.60 -12.68 -13.29
C THR A 21 11.86 -11.33 -13.96
N SER A 22 13.12 -10.89 -14.08
CA SER A 22 13.49 -9.71 -14.86
C SER A 22 13.13 -9.85 -16.34
N PRO A 23 13.08 -8.76 -17.11
CA PRO A 23 12.99 -8.85 -18.57
C PRO A 23 14.20 -9.58 -19.16
N LYS A 24 14.04 -10.08 -20.39
CA LYS A 24 15.09 -10.75 -21.15
C LYS A 24 16.37 -9.92 -21.25
N SER A 25 16.21 -8.62 -21.51
CA SER A 25 17.30 -7.65 -21.58
C SER A 25 17.01 -6.41 -20.71
N PRO A 26 18.00 -5.84 -19.99
CA PRO A 26 17.81 -4.62 -19.21
C PRO A 26 17.24 -3.48 -20.05
N GLY A 27 16.30 -2.72 -19.48
CA GLY A 27 15.65 -1.59 -20.17
C GLY A 27 14.61 -2.00 -21.22
N THR A 28 14.22 -3.27 -21.27
CA THR A 28 13.12 -3.76 -22.11
C THR A 28 11.94 -4.22 -21.26
N ASN A 29 10.82 -4.52 -21.90
CA ASN A 29 9.65 -5.15 -21.29
C ASN A 29 9.39 -6.55 -21.87
N GLN A 30 10.39 -7.16 -22.52
CA GLN A 30 10.27 -8.50 -23.08
C GLN A 30 10.46 -9.54 -21.98
N THR A 31 9.49 -10.44 -21.79
CA THR A 31 9.60 -11.54 -20.83
C THR A 31 10.60 -12.62 -21.29
N ASP A 32 11.09 -13.44 -20.35
CA ASP A 32 12.00 -14.56 -20.63
C ASP A 32 11.50 -15.86 -19.97
N PRO A 33 10.46 -16.50 -20.54
CA PRO A 33 9.87 -17.72 -19.97
C PRO A 33 10.88 -18.86 -19.85
N GLU A 34 11.78 -19.02 -20.82
CA GLU A 34 12.79 -20.09 -20.82
C GLU A 34 13.72 -19.97 -19.60
N ARG A 35 14.20 -18.76 -19.31
CA ARG A 35 15.04 -18.49 -18.14
C ARG A 35 14.30 -18.77 -16.83
N PHE A 36 13.05 -18.34 -16.72
CA PHE A 36 12.25 -18.56 -15.52
C PHE A 36 11.94 -20.05 -15.30
N LEU A 37 11.44 -20.75 -16.32
CA LEU A 37 11.10 -22.17 -16.26
C LEU A 37 12.32 -23.04 -15.94
N ALA A 38 13.51 -22.64 -16.41
CA ALA A 38 14.75 -23.34 -16.09
C ALA A 38 15.11 -23.32 -14.59
N CYS A 39 14.54 -22.44 -13.77
CA CYS A 39 14.78 -22.39 -12.32
C CYS A 39 13.89 -23.37 -11.52
N LEU A 40 12.85 -23.94 -12.13
CA LEU A 40 11.76 -24.59 -11.42
C LEU A 40 11.96 -26.10 -11.26
N ALA A 41 11.50 -26.64 -10.13
CA ALA A 41 11.39 -28.08 -9.90
C ALA A 41 10.07 -28.61 -10.51
N PRO A 42 9.96 -29.93 -10.78
CA PRO A 42 8.70 -30.54 -11.18
C PRO A 42 7.58 -30.25 -10.15
N GLY A 43 6.41 -29.86 -10.64
CA GLY A 43 5.25 -29.55 -9.79
C GLY A 43 5.32 -28.19 -9.08
N PHE A 44 6.19 -27.27 -9.54
CA PHE A 44 6.31 -25.94 -8.98
C PHE A 44 4.97 -25.19 -8.89
N ARG A 45 4.79 -24.45 -7.80
CA ARG A 45 3.69 -23.49 -7.64
C ARG A 45 4.18 -22.15 -7.09
N ILE A 46 3.67 -21.07 -7.65
CA ILE A 46 3.80 -19.73 -7.08
C ILE A 46 2.43 -19.21 -6.65
N SER A 47 2.40 -18.53 -5.52
CA SER A 47 1.21 -17.89 -4.97
C SER A 47 1.57 -16.52 -4.42
N TRP A 48 0.57 -15.77 -3.99
CA TRP A 48 0.76 -14.45 -3.39
C TRP A 48 0.48 -14.49 -1.89
N GLY A 49 1.30 -13.77 -1.12
CA GLY A 49 1.36 -13.84 0.33
C GLY A 49 0.24 -13.09 1.06
N HIS A 50 -1.02 -13.43 0.81
CA HIS A 50 -2.18 -12.73 1.38
C HIS A 50 -3.03 -13.58 2.33
N LYS A 51 -2.45 -14.60 2.97
CA LYS A 51 -3.15 -15.38 4.02
C LYS A 51 -3.29 -14.58 5.34
N HIS A 52 -3.52 -13.27 5.26
CA HIS A 52 -3.59 -12.22 6.31
C HIS A 52 -2.25 -11.58 6.74
N PHE A 53 -1.77 -10.54 6.03
CA PHE A 53 -0.83 -9.57 6.67
C PHE A 53 -0.86 -8.09 6.20
N VAL A 54 -1.50 -7.69 5.07
CA VAL A 54 -1.64 -6.23 4.74
C VAL A 54 -2.90 -5.85 3.94
N SER A 55 -3.68 -6.79 3.38
CA SER A 55 -4.94 -6.48 2.67
C SER A 55 -5.97 -7.59 2.86
N THR A 56 -7.21 -7.20 3.15
CA THR A 56 -8.40 -8.09 3.22
C THR A 56 -9.06 -8.31 1.85
N LYS A 57 -8.64 -7.56 0.82
CA LYS A 57 -9.09 -7.67 -0.58
C LYS A 57 -7.88 -7.73 -1.53
N PRO A 58 -7.04 -8.76 -1.45
CA PRO A 58 -5.86 -8.87 -2.30
C PRO A 58 -6.31 -9.01 -3.77
N PRO A 59 -5.81 -8.16 -4.70
CA PRO A 59 -6.19 -8.20 -6.12
C PRO A 59 -5.64 -9.44 -6.84
N MET A 60 -4.62 -10.10 -6.28
CA MET A 60 -4.04 -11.33 -6.82
C MET A 60 -4.26 -12.48 -5.83
N GLN A 61 -4.92 -13.53 -6.31
CA GLN A 61 -5.34 -14.68 -5.50
C GLN A 61 -5.05 -16.00 -6.21
N GLY A 62 -4.95 -17.07 -5.41
CA GLY A 62 -4.71 -18.42 -5.91
C GLY A 62 -3.23 -18.75 -6.12
N ALA A 63 -2.99 -19.84 -6.84
CA ALA A 63 -1.64 -20.34 -7.12
C ALA A 63 -1.50 -20.74 -8.59
N LEU A 64 -0.48 -20.21 -9.26
CA LEU A 64 -0.13 -20.53 -10.64
C LEU A 64 0.98 -21.60 -10.68
N ASP A 65 0.99 -22.37 -11.76
CA ASP A 65 2.18 -23.12 -12.15
C ASP A 65 3.16 -22.22 -12.92
N GLY A 66 4.31 -22.79 -13.33
CA GLY A 66 5.35 -22.02 -14.02
C GLY A 66 4.89 -21.38 -15.33
N GLU A 67 4.10 -22.10 -16.13
CA GLU A 67 3.58 -21.59 -17.40
C GLU A 67 2.52 -20.50 -17.18
N GLY A 68 1.61 -20.71 -16.24
CA GLY A 68 0.62 -19.72 -15.84
C GLY A 68 1.25 -18.43 -15.33
N PHE A 69 2.34 -18.52 -14.56
CA PHE A 69 3.08 -17.33 -14.11
C PHE A 69 3.75 -16.59 -15.28
N CYS A 70 4.35 -17.31 -16.24
CA CYS A 70 4.90 -16.68 -17.44
C CYS A 70 3.82 -15.95 -18.26
N GLN A 71 2.61 -16.51 -18.37
CA GLN A 71 1.48 -15.86 -19.02
C GLN A 71 1.03 -14.60 -18.26
N HIS A 72 0.93 -14.69 -16.93
CA HIS A 72 0.63 -13.54 -16.07
C HIS A 72 1.66 -12.42 -16.25
N GLN A 73 2.95 -12.75 -16.22
CA GLN A 73 4.03 -11.79 -16.43
C GLN A 73 3.95 -11.13 -17.83
N ALA A 74 3.63 -11.91 -18.87
CA ALA A 74 3.44 -11.37 -20.22
C ALA A 74 2.25 -10.40 -20.31
N GLY A 75 1.14 -10.67 -19.62
CA GLY A 75 -0.01 -9.75 -19.55
C GLY A 75 0.30 -8.47 -18.77
N MET A 76 1.08 -8.57 -17.69
CA MET A 76 1.59 -7.39 -16.98
C MET A 76 2.50 -6.56 -17.89
N ALA A 77 3.41 -7.22 -18.60
CA ALA A 77 4.41 -6.59 -19.46
C ALA A 77 3.81 -5.67 -20.53
N THR A 78 2.64 -6.01 -21.08
CA THR A 78 1.96 -5.20 -22.10
C THR A 78 1.55 -3.81 -21.60
N ASN A 79 1.41 -3.64 -20.28
CA ASN A 79 1.01 -2.38 -19.66
C ASN A 79 2.20 -1.54 -19.17
N LEU A 80 3.43 -2.07 -19.27
CA LEU A 80 4.64 -1.42 -18.77
C LEU A 80 5.56 -1.02 -19.92
N GLN A 81 6.22 0.13 -19.75
CA GLN A 81 7.31 0.54 -20.63
C GLN A 81 8.56 -0.29 -20.36
N THR A 82 8.94 -0.43 -19.09
CA THR A 82 10.06 -1.29 -18.63
C THR A 82 9.79 -1.76 -17.21
N TRP A 83 10.46 -2.82 -16.79
CA TRP A 83 10.63 -3.15 -15.37
C TRP A 83 12.01 -3.76 -15.12
N ARG A 84 12.44 -3.80 -13.86
CA ARG A 84 13.61 -4.58 -13.44
C ARG A 84 13.50 -4.92 -11.96
N ILE A 85 14.10 -6.03 -11.57
CA ILE A 85 14.11 -6.47 -10.18
C ILE A 85 15.56 -6.68 -9.72
N GLU A 86 15.85 -6.22 -8.51
CA GLU A 86 17.19 -6.23 -7.92
C GLU A 86 17.13 -6.84 -6.51
N PRO A 87 17.61 -8.09 -6.31
CA PRO A 87 17.70 -8.66 -4.97
C PRO A 87 18.61 -7.81 -4.07
N THR A 88 18.09 -7.36 -2.93
CA THR A 88 18.81 -6.49 -1.98
C THR A 88 19.27 -7.22 -0.73
N SER A 89 18.52 -8.24 -0.30
CA SER A 89 18.86 -9.05 0.87
C SER A 89 18.38 -10.49 0.73
N THR A 90 19.07 -11.42 1.38
CA THR A 90 18.71 -12.84 1.35
C THR A 90 18.97 -13.48 2.71
N CYS A 91 17.95 -14.12 3.28
CA CYS A 91 18.04 -14.96 4.46
C CYS A 91 17.76 -16.41 4.06
N VAL A 92 18.52 -17.38 4.59
CA VAL A 92 18.36 -18.80 4.27
C VAL A 92 18.22 -19.62 5.55
N ASP A 93 17.22 -20.50 5.56
CA ASP A 93 17.10 -21.62 6.50
C ASP A 93 17.64 -22.87 5.79
N VAL A 94 18.84 -23.29 6.20
CA VAL A 94 19.55 -24.41 5.58
C VAL A 94 18.84 -25.74 5.83
N ASP A 95 18.26 -25.89 7.01
CA ASP A 95 17.61 -27.13 7.46
C ASP A 95 16.29 -27.37 6.72
N LYS A 96 15.51 -26.29 6.55
CA LYS A 96 14.24 -26.34 5.81
C LYS A 96 14.41 -26.18 4.31
N GLN A 97 15.60 -25.81 3.84
CA GLN A 97 15.89 -25.51 2.44
C GLN A 97 14.99 -24.39 1.90
N THR A 98 14.77 -23.38 2.73
CA THR A 98 13.95 -22.21 2.39
C THR A 98 14.80 -20.95 2.39
N ALA A 99 14.41 -19.97 1.58
CA ALA A 99 15.03 -18.65 1.56
C ALA A 99 13.96 -17.56 1.52
N VAL A 100 14.26 -16.43 2.15
CA VAL A 100 13.53 -15.18 1.96
C VAL A 100 14.44 -14.21 1.22
N VAL A 101 13.98 -13.72 0.07
CA VAL A 101 14.71 -12.73 -0.75
C VAL A 101 13.91 -11.44 -0.77
N ARG A 102 14.50 -10.35 -0.28
CA ARG A 102 13.98 -8.99 -0.47
C ARG A 102 14.54 -8.42 -1.75
N ALA A 103 13.71 -7.74 -2.53
CA ALA A 103 14.12 -7.17 -3.80
C ALA A 103 13.45 -5.83 -4.06
N ASP A 104 14.20 -4.94 -4.70
CA ASP A 104 13.69 -3.69 -5.24
C ASP A 104 13.14 -3.98 -6.63
N PHE A 105 11.83 -3.81 -6.81
CA PHE A 105 11.14 -4.04 -8.07
C PHE A 105 10.70 -2.72 -8.70
N PHE A 106 11.43 -2.29 -9.72
CA PHE A 106 11.17 -1.03 -10.42
C PHE A 106 10.22 -1.28 -11.59
N MET A 107 9.10 -0.58 -11.62
CA MET A 107 8.08 -0.68 -12.68
C MET A 107 7.83 0.68 -13.31
N THR A 108 7.98 0.79 -14.62
CA THR A 108 7.83 2.06 -15.35
C THR A 108 6.57 2.01 -16.21
N ALA A 109 5.57 2.81 -15.86
CA ALA A 109 4.41 3.04 -16.72
C ALA A 109 4.79 3.91 -17.94
N PRO A 110 4.06 3.83 -19.07
CA PRO A 110 4.36 4.64 -20.25
C PRO A 110 4.45 6.14 -19.95
N GLN A 111 5.55 6.77 -20.37
CA GLN A 111 5.81 8.20 -20.17
C GLN A 111 5.84 8.66 -18.70
N GLN A 112 6.08 7.73 -17.77
CA GLN A 112 6.18 8.02 -16.33
C GLN A 112 7.56 7.61 -15.83
N GLU A 113 7.92 8.10 -14.64
CA GLU A 113 9.08 7.59 -13.92
C GLU A 113 8.80 6.19 -13.34
N ALA A 114 9.87 5.49 -12.96
CA ALA A 114 9.74 4.19 -12.31
C ALA A 114 9.13 4.33 -10.91
N VAL A 115 8.24 3.41 -10.55
CA VAL A 115 7.77 3.16 -9.18
C VAL A 115 8.64 2.07 -8.60
N LEU A 116 9.17 2.30 -7.38
CA LEU A 116 9.86 1.27 -6.61
C LEU A 116 8.84 0.50 -5.77
N ASN A 117 8.77 -0.80 -5.98
CA ASN A 117 7.99 -1.74 -5.19
C ASN A 117 8.96 -2.60 -4.37
N ASP A 118 8.90 -2.51 -3.04
CA ASP A 118 9.72 -3.32 -2.14
C ASP A 118 9.03 -4.67 -1.89
N ILE A 119 9.58 -5.74 -2.45
CA ILE A 119 8.93 -7.05 -2.46
C ILE A 119 9.74 -8.12 -1.76
N LEU A 120 9.03 -9.13 -1.25
CA LEU A 120 9.61 -10.31 -0.61
C LEU A 120 9.17 -11.57 -1.34
N PHE A 121 10.14 -12.45 -1.62
CA PHE A 121 9.89 -13.82 -2.05
C PHE A 121 10.21 -14.78 -0.92
N TRP A 122 9.22 -15.55 -0.49
CA TRP A 122 9.45 -16.74 0.33
C TRP A 122 9.56 -17.95 -0.58
N ILE A 123 10.70 -18.63 -0.56
CA ILE A 123 11.09 -19.64 -1.55
C ILE A 123 11.37 -20.96 -0.83
N GLU A 124 10.79 -22.05 -1.31
CA GLU A 124 11.19 -23.41 -0.93
C GLU A 124 11.94 -24.07 -2.08
N MET A 125 13.06 -24.71 -1.79
CA MET A 125 13.90 -25.40 -2.77
C MET A 125 13.80 -26.92 -2.65
N ASP A 126 14.26 -27.63 -3.68
CA ASP A 126 14.39 -29.08 -3.64
C ASP A 126 15.50 -29.57 -2.70
N ALA A 127 15.50 -30.88 -2.44
CA ALA A 127 16.51 -31.55 -1.61
C ALA A 127 17.95 -31.23 -2.03
N GLY A 128 18.17 -30.96 -3.32
CA GLY A 128 19.46 -30.58 -3.89
C GLY A 128 19.84 -29.12 -3.66
N GLY A 129 18.89 -28.23 -3.37
CA GLY A 129 19.06 -26.79 -3.37
C GLY A 129 19.30 -26.23 -4.78
N GLU A 130 18.86 -26.92 -5.81
CA GLU A 130 19.16 -26.65 -7.22
C GLU A 130 18.01 -25.99 -7.95
N LYS A 131 16.78 -26.34 -7.58
CA LYS A 131 15.55 -25.85 -8.18
C LYS A 131 14.58 -25.36 -7.12
N VAL A 132 13.73 -24.40 -7.51
CA VAL A 132 12.66 -23.89 -6.66
C VAL A 132 11.42 -24.77 -6.79
N LYS A 133 10.90 -25.24 -5.66
CA LYS A 133 9.68 -26.05 -5.56
C LYS A 133 8.43 -25.21 -5.37
N SER A 134 8.51 -24.13 -4.61
CA SER A 134 7.39 -23.24 -4.39
C SER A 134 7.88 -21.83 -4.08
N ALA A 135 7.05 -20.84 -4.38
CA ALA A 135 7.30 -19.46 -4.02
C ALA A 135 6.03 -18.75 -3.56
N ILE A 136 6.18 -17.83 -2.62
CA ILE A 136 5.15 -16.89 -2.20
C ILE A 136 5.70 -15.49 -2.42
N GLU A 137 5.05 -14.71 -3.27
CA GLU A 137 5.39 -13.31 -3.54
C GLU A 137 4.55 -12.39 -2.66
N PHE A 138 5.21 -11.51 -1.92
CA PHE A 138 4.61 -10.44 -1.13
C PHE A 138 4.95 -9.11 -1.77
N ILE A 139 3.94 -8.28 -1.94
CA ILE A 139 4.02 -7.05 -2.75
C ILE A 139 3.68 -5.86 -1.88
N ASP A 140 4.34 -4.73 -2.10
CA ASP A 140 3.97 -3.47 -1.46
C ASP A 140 2.65 -2.93 -2.05
N PRO A 141 1.56 -2.87 -1.26
CA PRO A 141 0.28 -2.35 -1.73
C PRO A 141 0.34 -0.83 -2.05
N VAL A 142 1.25 -0.07 -1.42
CA VAL A 142 1.41 1.37 -1.66
C VAL A 142 2.00 1.60 -3.04
N ALA A 143 3.12 0.94 -3.36
CA ALA A 143 3.73 0.99 -4.68
C ALA A 143 2.78 0.47 -5.77
N THR A 144 1.98 -0.55 -5.46
CA THR A 144 0.97 -1.09 -6.38
C THR A 144 -0.10 -0.05 -6.71
N ALA A 145 -0.64 0.65 -5.71
CA ALA A 145 -1.63 1.71 -5.92
C ALA A 145 -1.04 2.89 -6.71
N GLU A 146 0.19 3.30 -6.41
CA GLU A 146 0.89 4.36 -7.13
C GLU A 146 1.10 3.99 -8.61
N LEU A 147 1.52 2.75 -8.90
CA LEU A 147 1.67 2.28 -10.27
C LEU A 147 0.35 2.33 -11.04
N MET A 148 -0.76 1.92 -10.42
CA MET A 148 -2.09 1.98 -11.05
C MET A 148 -2.47 3.43 -11.39
N GLU A 149 -2.23 4.38 -10.49
CA GLU A 149 -2.48 5.81 -10.73
C GLU A 149 -1.65 6.32 -11.92
N ARG A 150 -0.35 6.00 -11.96
CA ARG A 150 0.54 6.36 -13.08
C ARG A 150 0.12 5.73 -14.41
N MET A 151 -0.36 4.48 -14.40
CA MET A 151 -0.91 3.81 -15.59
C MET A 151 -2.19 4.45 -16.11
N GLN A 152 -3.04 5.00 -15.23
CA GLN A 152 -4.25 5.73 -15.61
C GLN A 152 -3.89 7.12 -16.18
N ALA A 153 -2.95 7.83 -15.54
CA ALA A 153 -2.48 9.14 -16.00
C ALA A 153 -1.88 9.08 -17.42
N GLY A 154 -1.12 8.03 -17.75
CA GLY A 154 -0.56 7.82 -19.09
C GLY A 154 -1.60 7.54 -20.19
N LYS A 155 -2.82 7.12 -19.84
CA LYS A 155 -3.93 6.89 -20.79
C LYS A 155 -4.74 8.17 -21.06
N ALA A 156 -4.66 9.18 -20.19
CA ALA A 156 -5.27 10.48 -20.41
C ALA A 156 -4.33 11.35 -21.27
N SER A 157 -4.63 11.48 -22.57
CA SER A 157 -3.89 12.41 -23.44
C SER A 157 -4.02 13.87 -22.95
N PRO A 158 -2.92 14.63 -22.77
CA PRO A 158 -3.00 16.05 -22.50
C PRO A 158 -3.27 16.81 -23.81
N ARG A 159 -4.32 17.64 -23.82
CA ARG A 159 -4.47 18.71 -24.82
C ARG A 159 -3.35 19.73 -24.61
N LEU A 160 -2.53 19.88 -25.64
CA LEU A 160 -1.50 20.92 -25.78
C LEU A 160 -2.11 22.32 -25.79
N TYR A 161 -1.51 23.26 -25.05
CA TYR A 161 -1.50 24.67 -25.39
C TYR A 161 -0.04 25.16 -25.52
N PRO A 162 0.31 25.93 -26.57
CA PRO A 162 1.68 26.41 -26.82
C PRO A 162 1.91 27.88 -26.41
N GLY A 163 3.17 28.21 -26.12
CA GLY A 163 3.72 29.59 -26.09
C GLY A 163 4.81 29.76 -25.02
N ALA A 164 6.10 29.55 -25.34
CA ALA A 164 7.11 30.57 -25.72
C ALA A 164 7.50 31.51 -24.54
N PHE A 165 8.75 31.67 -24.12
CA PHE A 165 9.96 32.05 -24.88
C PHE A 165 11.28 31.66 -24.20
N THR A 166 12.33 31.66 -25.03
CA THR A 166 13.78 31.49 -24.78
C THR A 166 14.36 32.63 -23.90
N THR A 167 15.45 32.51 -23.14
CA THR A 167 16.86 32.34 -23.55
C THR A 167 17.79 31.97 -22.36
N SER A 168 18.84 31.20 -22.63
CA SER A 168 20.07 31.05 -21.80
C SER A 168 21.18 31.98 -22.35
N PRO A 169 22.46 32.06 -21.85
CA PRO A 169 23.13 31.24 -20.83
C PRO A 169 24.15 31.93 -19.87
N ALA A 170 24.75 31.09 -19.01
CA ALA A 170 26.20 31.03 -18.66
C ALA A 170 26.79 31.79 -17.43
N SER A 171 27.21 30.97 -16.46
CA SER A 171 28.58 30.91 -15.86
C SER A 171 29.00 31.88 -14.73
N HIS A 172 29.35 31.34 -13.54
CA HIS A 172 30.73 31.27 -13.00
C HIS A 172 30.82 30.70 -11.57
N GLN A 173 31.91 29.96 -11.35
CA GLN A 173 32.40 29.35 -10.10
C GLN A 173 32.76 30.39 -9.04
N GLN A 174 32.65 30.03 -7.75
CA GLN A 174 33.77 30.13 -6.80
C GLN A 174 33.50 29.42 -5.46
N SER A 175 34.59 28.95 -4.85
CA SER A 175 34.70 27.95 -3.78
C SER A 175 34.84 28.56 -2.38
N GLN A 176 34.16 27.98 -1.38
CA GLN A 176 34.57 27.61 0.02
C GLN A 176 35.40 28.58 0.93
N PRO A 177 35.25 28.56 2.28
CA PRO A 177 35.58 27.39 3.14
C PRO A 177 34.76 27.17 4.44
N GLN A 178 34.94 25.96 4.99
CA GLN A 178 34.47 25.42 6.29
C GLN A 178 35.13 26.08 7.51
N ASN A 179 34.48 26.08 8.70
CA ASN A 179 34.92 25.43 9.98
C ASN A 179 33.86 25.60 11.15
N PRO A 180 34.02 25.09 12.40
CA PRO A 180 33.30 23.91 12.93
C PRO A 180 32.58 24.07 14.31
N GLN A 181 31.80 23.04 14.72
CA GLN A 181 31.36 22.64 16.10
C GLN A 181 30.50 23.63 16.92
N GLN A 182 29.30 23.33 17.48
CA GLN A 182 28.85 22.31 18.48
C GLN A 182 27.38 22.72 18.90
N PRO A 183 26.63 22.06 19.83
CA PRO A 183 26.53 20.66 20.24
C PRO A 183 25.07 20.10 20.15
N GLN A 184 24.95 18.78 20.23
CA GLN A 184 23.68 18.04 20.26
C GLN A 184 23.02 18.15 21.65
N HIS A 185 21.76 18.61 21.69
CA HIS A 185 20.87 18.42 22.84
C HIS A 185 19.74 17.48 22.45
N SER A 186 19.79 16.25 22.98
CA SER A 186 18.68 15.31 23.00
C SER A 186 17.70 15.72 24.10
N SER A 187 16.49 16.11 23.72
CA SER A 187 15.31 16.04 24.58
C SER A 187 14.54 14.76 24.22
N PRO A 188 13.88 14.09 25.18
CA PRO A 188 13.06 12.92 24.86
C PRO A 188 11.87 13.38 24.01
N THR A 189 11.96 13.16 22.70
CA THR A 189 10.88 13.46 21.75
C THR A 189 9.71 12.53 22.03
N ILE A 190 8.61 13.09 22.55
CA ILE A 190 7.28 12.54 22.31
C ILE A 190 7.20 12.30 20.78
N PRO A 191 6.83 11.10 20.31
CA PRO A 191 6.73 10.85 18.88
C PRO A 191 5.77 11.88 18.28
N GLN A 192 6.20 12.59 17.22
CA GLN A 192 5.30 13.44 16.46
C GLN A 192 4.11 12.61 15.97
N THR A 193 2.91 13.06 16.27
CA THR A 193 1.66 12.50 15.79
C THR A 193 1.33 13.05 14.40
N HIS A 194 0.41 12.40 13.68
CA HIS A 194 -0.12 12.92 12.43
C HIS A 194 -0.78 14.30 12.60
N TYR A 195 -1.33 14.59 13.78
CA TYR A 195 -1.98 15.88 14.08
C TYR A 195 -0.96 17.01 14.21
N ASP A 196 0.25 16.73 14.70
CA ASP A 196 1.32 17.72 14.83
C ASP A 196 1.81 18.28 13.48
N LEU A 197 1.52 17.57 12.38
CA LEU A 197 1.84 18.02 11.02
C LEU A 197 0.85 19.07 10.49
N PHE A 198 -0.33 19.20 11.09
CA PHE A 198 -1.40 20.12 10.65
C PHE A 198 -1.77 21.13 11.75
N PRO A 199 -0.85 21.98 12.21
CA PRO A 199 -1.08 22.88 13.34
C PRO A 199 -2.12 23.97 13.06
N SER A 200 -2.40 24.30 11.79
CA SER A 200 -3.46 25.27 11.45
C SER A 200 -4.85 24.63 11.54
N THR A 201 -4.94 23.33 11.26
CA THR A 201 -6.17 22.54 11.37
C THR A 201 -6.41 22.08 12.81
N PHE A 202 -5.36 21.70 13.52
CA PHE A 202 -5.43 21.15 14.88
C PHE A 202 -4.53 21.92 15.86
N PRO A 203 -4.81 23.21 16.13
CA PRO A 203 -4.00 24.00 17.04
C PRO A 203 -4.00 23.47 18.48
N ALA A 204 -5.02 22.70 18.86
CA ALA A 204 -5.16 22.08 20.17
C ALA A 204 -4.70 20.61 20.21
N GLY A 205 -4.26 20.03 19.08
CA GLY A 205 -3.89 18.62 18.96
C GLY A 205 -5.07 17.69 18.63
N PRO A 206 -4.90 16.36 18.80
CA PRO A 206 -5.94 15.36 18.51
C PRO A 206 -7.14 15.43 19.47
N PRO A 207 -8.22 14.66 19.22
CA PRO A 207 -9.25 14.44 20.22
C PRO A 207 -8.70 13.90 21.56
N PRO A 208 -9.26 14.33 22.70
CA PRO A 208 -10.50 15.11 22.85
C PRO A 208 -10.32 16.64 22.76
N GLN A 209 -9.09 17.15 22.56
CA GLN A 209 -8.85 18.60 22.51
C GLN A 209 -9.41 19.26 21.25
N SER A 210 -9.62 18.47 20.19
CA SER A 210 -10.31 18.85 18.96
C SER A 210 -11.46 17.87 18.67
N PRO A 211 -12.46 18.26 17.87
CA PRO A 211 -13.49 17.34 17.36
C PRO A 211 -12.87 16.13 16.65
N PHE A 212 -13.55 14.97 16.72
CA PHE A 212 -13.14 13.78 15.97
C PHE A 212 -13.21 14.05 14.46
N THR A 213 -14.27 14.71 14.00
CA THR A 213 -14.46 15.06 12.61
C THR A 213 -13.82 16.42 12.32
N PRO A 214 -12.70 16.45 11.57
CA PRO A 214 -12.02 17.69 11.23
C PRO A 214 -12.78 18.48 10.18
N ASP A 215 -12.48 19.77 10.07
CA ASP A 215 -12.81 20.53 8.88
C ASP A 215 -11.98 20.01 7.70
N LEU A 216 -12.56 19.11 6.91
CA LEU A 216 -11.91 18.48 5.76
C LEU A 216 -11.46 19.51 4.70
N ARG A 217 -12.12 20.67 4.61
CA ARG A 217 -11.71 21.72 3.67
C ARG A 217 -10.45 22.41 4.16
N ASN A 218 -10.39 22.74 5.45
CA ASN A 218 -9.20 23.32 6.05
C ASN A 218 -8.02 22.34 6.04
N LEU A 219 -8.26 21.08 6.40
CA LEU A 219 -7.27 20.00 6.35
C LEU A 219 -6.67 19.84 4.94
N LYS A 220 -7.52 19.80 3.90
CA LYS A 220 -7.07 19.71 2.50
C LYS A 220 -6.28 20.94 2.08
N LYS A 221 -6.68 22.13 2.51
CA LYS A 221 -5.96 23.37 2.20
C LYS A 221 -4.56 23.37 2.84
N GLU A 222 -4.45 23.02 4.12
CA GLU A 222 -3.17 22.94 4.82
C GLU A 222 -2.28 21.84 4.22
N TYR A 223 -2.86 20.67 3.91
CA TYR A 223 -2.19 19.60 3.18
C TYR A 223 -1.52 20.08 1.90
N LEU A 224 -2.25 20.76 1.02
CA LEU A 224 -1.70 21.27 -0.25
C LEU A 224 -0.57 22.29 -0.02
N GLN A 225 -0.67 23.12 1.03
CA GLN A 225 0.37 24.08 1.39
C GLN A 225 1.63 23.38 1.92
N LEU A 226 1.48 22.33 2.72
CA LEU A 226 2.59 21.55 3.26
C LEU A 226 3.27 20.73 2.16
N GLN A 227 2.50 20.10 1.28
CA GLN A 227 3.01 19.38 0.10
C GLN A 227 3.81 20.30 -0.82
N ALA A 228 3.28 21.49 -1.13
CA ALA A 228 4.00 22.47 -1.95
C ALA A 228 5.33 22.91 -1.31
N LYS A 229 5.41 23.00 0.02
CA LYS A 229 6.65 23.34 0.74
C LYS A 229 7.62 22.16 0.85
N ALA A 230 7.11 20.94 0.90
CA ALA A 230 7.89 19.71 1.03
C ALA A 230 8.26 19.08 -0.33
N HIS A 231 7.90 19.72 -1.45
CA HIS A 231 8.15 19.18 -2.79
C HIS A 231 9.67 19.07 -3.06
N PRO A 232 10.17 17.91 -3.53
CA PRO A 232 11.61 17.70 -3.77
C PRO A 232 12.22 18.71 -4.75
N ASP A 233 11.47 19.21 -5.73
CA ASP A 233 11.92 20.23 -6.69
C ASP A 233 12.23 21.59 -6.05
N HIS A 234 11.74 21.84 -4.83
CA HIS A 234 12.04 23.04 -4.06
C HIS A 234 13.12 22.79 -2.99
N ALA A 235 13.62 21.56 -2.87
CA ALA A 235 14.65 21.20 -1.91
C ALA A 235 16.04 21.65 -2.38
N PRO A 236 16.88 22.25 -1.50
CA PRO A 236 18.28 22.49 -1.80
C PRO A 236 19.04 21.19 -2.11
N ASP A 237 20.10 21.30 -2.93
CA ASP A 237 20.98 20.18 -3.24
C ASP A 237 21.42 19.44 -1.97
N GLY A 238 21.16 18.12 -1.93
CA GLY A 238 21.48 17.25 -0.79
C GLY A 238 20.35 17.05 0.23
N GLN A 239 19.23 17.78 0.13
CA GLN A 239 18.05 17.60 1.01
C GLN A 239 16.87 16.89 0.35
N HIS A 240 16.99 16.46 -0.91
CA HIS A 240 15.93 15.73 -1.65
C HIS A 240 15.33 14.56 -0.86
N ARG A 241 16.16 13.67 -0.31
CA ARG A 241 15.67 12.52 0.50
C ARG A 241 14.90 12.94 1.74
N GLN A 242 15.24 14.08 2.35
CA GLN A 242 14.52 14.60 3.52
C GLN A 242 13.17 15.21 3.11
N ALA A 243 13.14 15.92 1.97
CA ALA A 243 11.92 16.46 1.38
C ALA A 243 10.95 15.34 0.96
N GLU A 244 11.45 14.29 0.31
CA GLU A 244 10.68 13.08 -0.04
C GLU A 244 10.09 12.41 1.22
N ALA A 245 10.91 12.17 2.24
CA ALA A 245 10.44 11.57 3.49
C ALA A 245 9.40 12.44 4.21
N LEU A 246 9.55 13.77 4.17
CA LEU A 246 8.58 14.71 4.73
C LEU A 246 7.27 14.71 3.94
N SER A 247 7.35 14.71 2.61
CA SER A 247 6.18 14.64 1.72
C SER A 247 5.40 13.34 1.94
N ALA A 248 6.10 12.20 2.04
CA ALA A 248 5.49 10.90 2.35
C ALA A 248 4.75 10.93 3.70
N ARG A 249 5.37 11.49 4.75
CA ARG A 249 4.73 11.65 6.07
C ARG A 249 3.49 12.55 6.03
N ILE A 250 3.55 13.66 5.30
CA ILE A 250 2.39 14.56 5.12
C ILE A 250 1.24 13.83 4.41
N ASN A 251 1.55 13.06 3.37
CA ASN A 251 0.57 12.28 2.62
C ASN A 251 -0.08 11.20 3.50
N GLU A 252 0.71 10.45 4.26
CA GLU A 252 0.22 9.43 5.19
C GLU A 252 -0.68 10.02 6.26
N ALA A 253 -0.26 11.13 6.87
CA ALA A 253 -1.02 11.82 7.89
C ALA A 253 -2.34 12.37 7.34
N TYR A 254 -2.32 13.00 6.16
CA TYR A 254 -3.54 13.48 5.50
C TYR A 254 -4.50 12.33 5.18
N LYS A 255 -4.01 11.23 4.57
CA LYS A 255 -4.83 10.05 4.25
C LYS A 255 -5.43 9.42 5.50
N THR A 256 -4.67 9.36 6.58
CA THR A 256 -5.12 8.79 7.86
C THR A 256 -6.18 9.68 8.52
N ILE A 257 -5.96 10.99 8.59
CA ILE A 257 -6.87 11.92 9.27
C ILE A 257 -8.15 12.17 8.46
N SER A 258 -8.06 12.19 7.13
CA SER A 258 -9.23 12.47 6.26
C SER A 258 -10.25 11.33 6.22
N ASP A 259 -9.82 10.09 6.44
CA ASP A 259 -10.69 8.91 6.46
C ASP A 259 -11.17 8.62 7.89
N PRO A 260 -12.49 8.61 8.17
CA PRO A 260 -13.01 8.40 9.53
C PRO A 260 -12.59 7.08 10.17
N LEU A 261 -12.52 5.98 9.40
CA LEU A 261 -12.13 4.68 9.94
C LEU A 261 -10.64 4.65 10.28
N LYS A 262 -9.77 5.08 9.35
CA LYS A 262 -8.32 5.15 9.60
C LYS A 262 -8.01 6.12 10.74
N ARG A 263 -8.74 7.23 10.83
CA ARG A 263 -8.62 8.20 11.91
C ARG A 263 -8.97 7.58 13.26
N ALA A 264 -10.08 6.85 13.36
CA ALA A 264 -10.47 6.16 14.60
C ALA A 264 -9.42 5.12 15.01
N GLN A 265 -8.98 4.27 14.08
CA GLN A 265 -7.94 3.26 14.31
C GLN A 265 -6.63 3.89 14.76
N TYR A 266 -6.21 4.98 14.12
CA TYR A 266 -5.00 5.71 14.49
C TYR A 266 -5.10 6.33 15.89
N LEU A 267 -6.20 6.98 16.21
CA LEU A 267 -6.38 7.59 17.53
C LEU A 267 -6.44 6.55 18.65
N LEU A 268 -7.06 5.38 18.40
CA LEU A 268 -7.08 4.26 19.33
C LEU A 268 -5.70 3.62 19.50
N SER A 269 -4.92 3.49 18.43
CA SER A 269 -3.56 2.95 18.50
C SER A 269 -2.60 3.85 19.29
N LEU A 270 -2.79 5.18 19.25
CA LEU A 270 -2.09 6.12 20.14
C LEU A 270 -2.38 5.87 21.63
N ARG A 271 -3.49 5.20 21.96
CA ARG A 271 -3.86 4.77 23.31
C ARG A 271 -3.49 3.31 23.59
N GLY A 272 -2.83 2.63 22.65
CA GLY A 272 -2.48 1.21 22.77
C GLY A 272 -3.65 0.25 22.57
N ILE A 273 -4.75 0.72 21.98
CA ILE A 273 -5.92 -0.09 21.64
C ILE A 273 -5.84 -0.48 20.18
N ASP A 274 -5.78 -1.78 19.90
CA ASP A 274 -5.85 -2.32 18.55
C ASP A 274 -7.29 -2.72 18.22
N VAL A 275 -7.86 -2.08 17.19
CA VAL A 275 -9.23 -2.34 16.74
C VAL A 275 -9.37 -3.76 16.16
N GLU A 276 -8.29 -4.36 15.65
CA GLU A 276 -8.31 -5.74 15.17
C GLU A 276 -8.47 -6.75 16.31
N ASP A 277 -7.80 -6.52 17.45
CA ASP A 277 -7.98 -7.36 18.64
C ASP A 277 -9.40 -7.22 19.23
N GLU A 278 -9.98 -6.02 19.19
CA GLU A 278 -11.36 -5.79 19.64
C GLU A 278 -12.38 -6.42 18.69
N SER A 279 -12.12 -6.44 17.39
CA SER A 279 -12.93 -7.18 16.43
C SER A 279 -13.02 -8.67 16.73
N ALA A 280 -11.95 -9.27 17.26
CA ALA A 280 -11.94 -10.69 17.61
C ALA A 280 -12.73 -10.98 18.91
N LYS A 281 -12.92 -9.96 19.76
CA LYS A 281 -13.69 -10.03 21.01
C LYS A 281 -15.17 -9.71 20.83
N LEU A 282 -15.50 -8.91 19.81
CA LEU A 282 -16.88 -8.53 19.48
C LEU A 282 -17.66 -9.72 18.89
N GLY A 283 -18.23 -10.52 19.78
CA GLY A 283 -19.27 -11.51 19.49
C GLY A 283 -20.67 -10.90 19.35
N ALA A 284 -20.78 -9.71 18.75
CA ALA A 284 -22.07 -9.05 18.56
C ALA A 284 -22.85 -9.75 17.44
N ASN A 285 -23.53 -10.84 17.79
CA ASN A 285 -24.44 -11.57 16.89
C ASN A 285 -25.38 -10.61 16.15
N GLU A 286 -25.83 -9.54 16.81
CA GLU A 286 -26.71 -8.51 16.23
C GLU A 286 -26.03 -7.74 15.08
N LEU A 287 -24.81 -7.22 15.28
CA LEU A 287 -24.07 -6.53 14.22
C LEU A 287 -23.77 -7.46 13.03
N LEU A 288 -23.39 -8.71 13.29
CA LEU A 288 -23.13 -9.67 12.23
C LEU A 288 -24.39 -9.98 11.41
N MET A 289 -25.55 -10.12 12.06
CA MET A 289 -26.83 -10.30 11.38
C MET A 289 -27.15 -9.08 10.51
N GLU A 290 -27.08 -7.86 11.04
CA GLU A 290 -27.35 -6.64 10.27
C GLU A 290 -26.43 -6.50 9.05
N VAL A 291 -25.15 -6.85 9.19
CA VAL A 291 -24.17 -6.79 8.08
C VAL A 291 -24.45 -7.87 7.04
N MET A 292 -24.86 -9.06 7.46
CA MET A 292 -25.26 -10.14 6.55
C MET A 292 -26.52 -9.76 5.78
N GLU A 293 -27.54 -9.24 6.46
CA GLU A 293 -28.78 -8.74 5.83
C GLU A 293 -28.48 -7.63 4.82
N ALA A 294 -27.62 -6.67 5.17
CA ALA A 294 -27.22 -5.60 4.26
C ALA A 294 -26.47 -6.13 3.02
N ARG A 295 -25.67 -7.20 3.17
CA ARG A 295 -24.98 -7.84 2.04
C ARG A 295 -25.94 -8.63 1.15
N GLU A 296 -26.84 -9.39 1.75
CA GLU A 296 -27.88 -10.14 1.03
C GLU A 296 -28.75 -9.18 0.19
N ALA A 297 -29.14 -8.04 0.75
CA ALA A 297 -29.86 -7.00 0.01
C ALA A 297 -29.08 -6.49 -1.21
N VAL A 298 -27.76 -6.34 -1.10
CA VAL A 298 -26.88 -5.95 -2.22
C VAL A 298 -26.73 -7.09 -3.24
N GLU A 299 -26.84 -8.35 -2.82
CA GLU A 299 -26.79 -9.51 -3.72
C GLU A 299 -28.07 -9.72 -4.52
N GLU A 300 -29.21 -9.44 -3.89
CA GLU A 300 -30.56 -9.62 -4.45
C GLU A 300 -31.02 -8.43 -5.32
N VAL A 301 -30.34 -7.28 -5.25
CA VAL A 301 -30.74 -6.09 -6.00
C VAL A 301 -30.57 -6.32 -7.51
N GLU A 302 -31.64 -6.09 -8.27
CA GLU A 302 -31.70 -6.41 -9.71
C GLU A 302 -31.39 -5.20 -10.61
N ASP A 303 -31.54 -3.98 -10.08
CA ASP A 303 -31.38 -2.74 -10.85
C ASP A 303 -30.64 -1.63 -10.09
N GLU A 304 -30.16 -0.64 -10.86
CA GLU A 304 -29.41 0.50 -10.34
C GLU A 304 -30.24 1.37 -9.37
N ALA A 305 -31.57 1.39 -9.53
CA ALA A 305 -32.43 2.20 -8.69
C ALA A 305 -32.53 1.64 -7.27
N GLY A 306 -32.63 0.32 -7.13
CA GLY A 306 -32.53 -0.37 -5.84
C GLY A 306 -31.13 -0.24 -5.24
N LEU A 307 -30.08 -0.32 -6.07
CA LEU A 307 -28.70 -0.19 -5.58
C LEU A 307 -28.44 1.20 -4.99
N GLU A 308 -29.01 2.24 -5.60
CA GLU A 308 -28.90 3.61 -5.09
C GLU A 308 -29.62 3.80 -3.74
N VAL A 309 -30.74 3.10 -3.51
CA VAL A 309 -31.39 3.08 -2.20
C VAL A 309 -30.47 2.44 -1.16
N LEU A 310 -29.89 1.28 -1.46
CA LEU A 310 -28.94 0.60 -0.56
C LEU A 310 -27.68 1.43 -0.29
N ARG A 311 -27.21 2.17 -1.31
CA ARG A 311 -26.12 3.14 -1.16
C ARG A 311 -26.49 4.21 -0.13
N GLY A 312 -27.65 4.83 -0.27
CA GLY A 312 -28.15 5.84 0.67
C GLY A 312 -28.27 5.30 2.10
N GLU A 313 -28.86 4.11 2.28
CA GLU A 313 -28.97 3.49 3.60
C GLU A 313 -27.59 3.20 4.23
N ASN A 314 -26.63 2.70 3.44
CA ASN A 314 -25.29 2.43 3.94
C ASN A 314 -24.52 3.73 4.25
N GLU A 315 -24.74 4.80 3.49
CA GLU A 315 -24.22 6.14 3.79
C GLU A 315 -24.78 6.66 5.13
N GLU A 316 -26.07 6.45 5.41
CA GLU A 316 -26.68 6.79 6.70
C GLU A 316 -26.08 5.99 7.85
N ARG A 317 -25.87 4.67 7.67
CA ARG A 317 -25.20 3.81 8.66
C ARG A 317 -23.77 4.29 8.95
N ILE A 318 -23.00 4.63 7.91
CA ILE A 318 -21.65 5.21 8.04
C ILE A 318 -21.70 6.55 8.78
N ALA A 319 -22.63 7.43 8.43
CA ALA A 319 -22.77 8.74 9.08
C ALA A 319 -23.16 8.60 10.56
N GLY A 320 -24.04 7.65 10.89
CA GLY A 320 -24.41 7.30 12.26
C GLY A 320 -23.19 6.83 13.06
N SER A 321 -22.41 5.90 12.50
CA SER A 321 -21.16 5.44 13.13
C SER A 321 -20.16 6.56 13.39
N VAL A 322 -19.99 7.48 12.43
CA VAL A 322 -19.13 8.65 12.60
C VAL A 322 -19.63 9.57 13.72
N GLY A 323 -20.95 9.73 13.86
CA GLY A 323 -21.56 10.48 14.97
C GLY A 323 -21.28 9.84 16.33
N VAL A 324 -21.39 8.51 16.44
CA VAL A 324 -21.06 7.79 17.68
C VAL A 324 -19.58 7.92 18.03
N LEU A 325 -18.69 7.85 17.03
CA LEU A 325 -17.26 8.09 17.23
C LEU A 325 -16.99 9.53 17.70
N GLU A 326 -17.69 10.53 17.17
CA GLU A 326 -17.58 11.93 17.61
C GLU A 326 -17.85 12.07 19.11
N GLU A 327 -18.96 11.49 19.57
CA GLU A 327 -19.32 11.50 20.99
C GLU A 327 -18.33 10.71 21.84
N ALA A 328 -17.94 9.50 21.40
CA ALA A 328 -17.06 8.63 22.16
C ALA A 328 -15.66 9.23 22.32
N PHE A 329 -15.08 9.84 21.27
CA PHE A 329 -13.79 10.53 21.36
C PHE A 329 -13.87 11.79 22.21
N ALA A 330 -14.97 12.54 22.17
CA ALA A 330 -15.17 13.71 23.02
C ALA A 330 -15.35 13.35 24.50
N GLY A 331 -16.04 12.23 24.78
CA GLY A 331 -16.26 11.69 26.12
C GLY A 331 -15.14 10.80 26.66
N GLU A 332 -14.09 10.57 25.88
CA GLU A 332 -13.00 9.64 26.20
C GLU A 332 -13.48 8.19 26.47
N GLU A 333 -14.58 7.78 25.81
CA GLU A 333 -15.18 6.45 25.90
C GLU A 333 -14.47 5.47 24.94
N TRP A 334 -13.25 5.03 25.29
CA TRP A 334 -12.37 4.28 24.38
C TRP A 334 -12.90 2.91 23.95
N GLU A 335 -13.57 2.20 24.86
CA GLU A 335 -14.18 0.89 24.57
C GLU A 335 -15.29 1.07 23.52
N LYS A 336 -16.21 2.02 23.75
CA LYS A 336 -17.27 2.40 22.79
C LYS A 336 -16.70 2.84 21.45
N ALA A 337 -15.62 3.63 21.45
CA ALA A 337 -14.96 4.06 20.22
C ALA A 337 -14.35 2.87 19.45
N ALA A 338 -13.79 1.88 20.15
CA ALA A 338 -13.25 0.68 19.52
C ALA A 338 -14.35 -0.20 18.93
N GLU A 339 -15.44 -0.43 19.67
CA GLU A 339 -16.62 -1.16 19.18
C GLU A 339 -17.22 -0.49 17.94
N GLU A 340 -17.33 0.84 17.97
CA GLU A 340 -17.87 1.60 16.85
C GLU A 340 -16.92 1.63 15.64
N ALA A 341 -15.59 1.65 15.85
CA ALA A 341 -14.63 1.53 14.77
C ALA A 341 -14.74 0.18 14.04
N VAL A 342 -15.03 -0.91 14.78
CA VAL A 342 -15.32 -2.23 14.19
C VAL A 342 -16.63 -2.19 13.39
N ARG A 343 -17.69 -1.59 13.92
CA ARG A 343 -18.98 -1.40 13.21
C ARG A 343 -18.80 -0.60 11.92
N LEU A 344 -18.12 0.54 11.98
CA LEU A 344 -17.83 1.39 10.82
C LEU A 344 -17.06 0.63 9.72
N ARG A 345 -16.12 -0.26 10.10
CA ARG A 345 -15.40 -1.10 9.14
C ARG A 345 -16.33 -2.06 8.39
N TYR A 346 -17.35 -2.61 9.05
CA TYR A 346 -18.33 -3.45 8.35
C TYR A 346 -19.18 -2.65 7.36
N TRP A 347 -19.66 -1.46 7.72
CA TRP A 347 -20.41 -0.60 6.79
C TRP A 347 -19.56 -0.12 5.61
N ARG A 348 -18.27 0.14 5.84
CA ARG A 348 -17.29 0.37 4.76
C ARG A 348 -17.21 -0.81 3.80
N ASN A 349 -17.12 -2.03 4.33
CA ASN A 349 -17.07 -3.24 3.50
C ASN A 349 -18.36 -3.44 2.68
N VAL A 350 -19.54 -3.11 3.25
CA VAL A 350 -20.82 -3.14 2.52
C VAL A 350 -20.82 -2.09 1.41
N GLY A 351 -20.33 -0.88 1.68
CA GLY A 351 -20.20 0.17 0.67
C GLY A 351 -19.32 -0.26 -0.51
N GLU A 352 -18.20 -0.93 -0.24
CA GLU A 352 -17.35 -1.50 -1.29
C GLU A 352 -18.05 -2.61 -2.09
N SER A 353 -18.97 -3.38 -1.48
CA SER A 353 -19.80 -4.36 -2.22
C SER A 353 -20.81 -3.65 -3.13
N ILE A 354 -21.39 -2.54 -2.68
CA ILE A 354 -22.31 -1.71 -3.48
C ILE A 354 -21.57 -1.09 -4.68
N GLU A 355 -20.35 -0.58 -4.48
CA GLU A 355 -19.52 -0.04 -5.57
C GLU A 355 -19.07 -1.10 -6.58
N GLY A 356 -18.90 -2.34 -6.13
CA GLY A 356 -18.49 -3.47 -6.97
C GLY A 356 -19.64 -4.23 -7.64
N TRP A 357 -20.89 -3.80 -7.45
CA TRP A 357 -22.06 -4.47 -8.03
C TRP A 357 -22.12 -4.30 -9.56
N GLU A 358 -22.54 -5.34 -10.28
CA GLU A 358 -22.75 -5.32 -11.73
C GLU A 358 -24.10 -5.96 -12.11
N ALA A 359 -24.90 -5.24 -12.91
CA ALA A 359 -26.22 -5.69 -13.36
C ALA A 359 -26.17 -7.05 -14.10
N GLY A 360 -27.03 -7.99 -13.66
CA GLY A 360 -27.20 -9.30 -14.31
C GLY A 360 -26.13 -10.34 -13.99
N LYS A 361 -25.17 -10.04 -13.10
CA LYS A 361 -24.22 -11.05 -12.59
C LYS A 361 -24.61 -11.68 -11.25
N GLY A 362 -25.68 -11.20 -10.60
CA GLY A 362 -25.92 -11.48 -9.18
C GLY A 362 -24.79 -10.84 -8.35
N GLY A 363 -25.10 -10.23 -7.21
CA GLY A 363 -24.07 -9.56 -6.44
C GLY A 363 -22.90 -10.51 -6.08
N GLY A 364 -21.73 -9.89 -6.03
CA GLY A 364 -20.39 -10.47 -5.89
C GLY A 364 -20.27 -11.87 -5.32
N LEU A 365 -19.65 -12.76 -6.11
CA LEU A 365 -18.88 -13.90 -5.63
C LEU A 365 -17.82 -13.45 -4.61
N LEU A 366 -18.19 -13.40 -3.34
CA LEU A 366 -17.26 -13.54 -2.21
C LEU A 366 -17.33 -15.00 -1.76
N HIS A 367 -16.44 -15.82 -2.33
CA HIS A 367 -16.25 -17.20 -1.89
C HIS A 367 -15.88 -17.26 -0.39
N HIS A 368 -16.67 -18.05 0.34
CA HIS A 368 -16.45 -18.46 1.74
C HIS A 368 -15.08 -19.09 2.02
#